data_AF-A0A937YHS0-F1
#
_entry.id   AF-A0A937YHS0-F1
#
_cell.length_a   1.000
_cell.length_b   1.000
_cell.length_c   1.000
_cell.angle_alpha   90.00
_cell.angle_beta   90.00
_cell.angle_gamma   90.00
#
_symmetry.space_group_name_H-M   'P 1'
#
loop_
_entity.id
_entity.type
_entity.pdbx_description
1 polymer ?
#
loop_
_entity_poly.entity_id
_entity_poly.type
_entity_poly.pdbx_seq_one_letter_code
_entity_poly.pdbx_strand_id
1 'polypeptide(L)' 'EVMAPGTLDPLTKEMIYIAVSATNACEYCVRSHTFAARAKGMSEAMLGELMAVVGMANETNALANLYQVEVDE' A
#
# COMPACT_ATOMS: atom_id res chain seq x y z
N GLU A 1 2.39 -19.42 -2.51
CA GLU A 1 1.03 -19.30 -3.07
C GLU A 1 0.50 -17.87 -3.09
N VAL A 2 0.52 -17.10 -2.00
CA VAL A 2 -0.12 -15.75 -1.95
C VAL A 2 0.42 -14.76 -3.00
N MET A 3 1.74 -14.66 -3.16
CA MET A 3 2.38 -13.76 -4.14
C MET A 3 2.53 -14.37 -5.55
N ALA A 4 2.06 -15.61 -5.77
CA ALA A 4 2.04 -16.22 -7.09
C ALA A 4 0.95 -15.56 -7.97
N PRO A 5 0.97 -15.74 -9.30
CA PRO A 5 -0.10 -15.26 -10.18
C PRO A 5 -1.48 -15.74 -9.73
N GLY A 6 -2.49 -14.89 -9.89
CA GLY A 6 -3.88 -15.19 -9.55
C GLY A 6 -4.82 -14.08 -10.04
N THR A 7 -6.00 -13.96 -9.45
CA THR A 7 -7.00 -12.95 -9.84
C THR A 7 -6.50 -11.52 -9.72
N LEU A 8 -5.69 -11.22 -8.70
CA LEU A 8 -4.92 -9.98 -8.66
C LEU A 8 -3.59 -10.18 -9.40
N ASP A 9 -3.27 -9.25 -10.29
CA ASP A 9 -2.00 -9.28 -11.00
C ASP A 9 -0.83 -9.11 -10.00
N PRO A 10 0.37 -9.62 -10.34
CA PRO A 10 1.51 -9.59 -9.44
C PRO A 10 1.97 -8.19 -9.00
N LEU A 11 1.77 -7.15 -9.83
CA LEU A 11 2.16 -5.78 -9.49
C LEU A 11 1.19 -5.19 -8.47
N THR A 12 -0.12 -5.38 -8.66
CA THR A 12 -1.15 -4.98 -7.68
C THR A 12 -0.88 -5.60 -6.31
N LYS A 13 -0.51 -6.88 -6.26
CA LYS A 13 -0.15 -7.54 -4.99
C LYS A 13 1.03 -6.89 -4.29
N GLU A 14 2.07 -6.50 -5.02
CA GLU A 14 3.22 -5.81 -4.42
C GLU A 14 2.86 -4.40 -3.93
N MET A 15 2.05 -3.65 -4.68
CA MET A 15 1.62 -2.32 -4.25
C MET A 15 0.80 -2.37 -2.96
N ILE A 16 -0.10 -3.36 -2.82
CA ILE A 16 -0.81 -3.61 -1.56
C ILE A 16 0.18 -3.94 -0.44
N TYR A 17 1.18 -4.78 -0.71
CA TYR A 17 2.18 -5.16 0.29
C TYR A 17 3.00 -3.94 0.76
N ILE A 18 3.41 -3.08 -0.18
CA ILE A 18 4.13 -1.83 0.11
C ILE A 18 3.27 -0.90 0.96
N ALA A 19 1.99 -0.70 0.61
CA ALA A 19 1.07 0.14 1.37
C ALA A 19 0.95 -0.30 2.83
N VAL A 20 0.70 -1.60 3.06
CA VAL A 20 0.61 -2.17 4.41
C VAL A 20 1.95 -2.07 5.15
N SER A 21 3.06 -2.34 4.46
CA SER A 21 4.40 -2.25 5.04
C SER A 21 4.78 -0.84 5.48
N ALA A 22 4.39 0.16 4.69
CA ALA A 22 4.61 1.57 4.99
C ALA A 22 3.80 2.00 6.22
N THR A 23 2.51 1.66 6.29
CA THR A 23 1.67 1.92 7.47
C THR A 23 2.21 1.21 8.72
N ASN A 24 2.72 -0.02 8.58
CA ASN A 24 3.31 -0.77 9.69
C ASN A 24 4.77 -0.40 10.00
N ALA A 25 5.32 0.63 9.34
CA ALA A 25 6.69 1.11 9.53
C ALA A 25 7.78 0.02 9.37
N CYS A 26 7.59 -0.98 8.50
CA CYS A 26 8.60 -2.00 8.22
C CYS A 26 9.56 -1.56 7.09
N GLU A 27 10.71 -0.99 7.44
CA GLU A 27 11.69 -0.52 6.44
C GLU A 27 12.14 -1.63 5.48
N TYR A 28 12.53 -2.79 6.02
CA TYR A 28 12.98 -3.92 5.21
C TYR A 28 11.91 -4.36 4.20
N CYS A 29 10.66 -4.47 4.65
CA CYS A 29 9.54 -4.89 3.83
C CYS A 29 9.30 -3.88 2.71
N VAL A 30 9.25 -2.58 3.02
CA VAL A 30 9.08 -1.51 2.01
C VAL A 30 10.17 -1.62 0.94
N ARG A 31 11.44 -1.77 1.33
CA ARG A 31 12.55 -1.86 0.38
C ARG A 31 12.48 -3.11 -0.49
N SER A 32 12.25 -4.28 0.11
CA SER A 32 12.18 -5.57 -0.58
C SER A 32 11.02 -5.60 -1.58
N HIS A 33 9.83 -5.19 -1.15
CA HIS A 33 8.63 -5.21 -1.99
C HIS A 33 8.64 -4.11 -3.05
N THR A 34 9.22 -2.94 -2.79
CA THR A 34 9.44 -1.90 -3.82
C THR A 34 10.36 -2.40 -4.93
N PHE A 35 11.43 -3.13 -4.59
CA PHE A 35 12.30 -3.75 -5.58
C PHE A 35 11.54 -4.78 -6.44
N ALA A 36 10.75 -5.65 -5.81
CA ALA A 36 9.93 -6.64 -6.51
C ALA A 36 8.85 -5.99 -7.40
N ALA A 37 8.23 -4.91 -6.95
CA ALA A 37 7.23 -4.16 -7.71
C ALA A 37 7.83 -3.50 -8.95
N ARG A 38 9.02 -2.89 -8.84
CA ARG A 38 9.75 -2.32 -9.99
C ARG A 38 10.07 -3.39 -11.05
N ALA A 39 10.49 -4.58 -10.62
CA ALA A 39 10.71 -5.72 -11.52
C ALA A 39 9.43 -6.19 -12.24
N LYS A 40 8.25 -5.84 -11.71
CA LYS A 40 6.93 -6.15 -12.27
C LYS A 40 6.30 -4.96 -13.02
N GLY A 41 7.05 -3.89 -13.25
CA GLY A 41 6.61 -2.75 -14.06
C GLY A 41 6.12 -1.53 -13.27
N MET A 42 6.32 -1.48 -11.95
CA MET A 42 6.04 -0.27 -11.18
C MET A 42 6.94 0.88 -11.65
N SER A 43 6.33 1.99 -12.05
CA SER A 43 7.05 3.23 -12.33
C SER A 43 7.23 4.07 -11.07
N GLU A 44 8.17 5.02 -11.08
CA GLU A 44 8.32 5.97 -9.97
C GLU A 44 7.09 6.87 -9.79
N ALA A 45 6.35 7.15 -10.88
CA ALA A 45 5.08 7.87 -10.80
C ALA A 45 4.02 7.06 -10.02
N MET A 46 3.92 5.76 -10.28
CA MET A 46 3.04 4.86 -9.53
C MET A 46 3.43 4.77 -8.06
N LEU A 47 4.73 4.72 -7.74
CA LEU A 47 5.20 4.72 -6.36
C LEU A 47 4.82 6.03 -5.64
N GLY A 48 5.00 7.17 -6.30
CA GLY A 48 4.62 8.47 -5.76
C GLY A 48 3.11 8.56 -5.47
N GLU A 49 2.28 8.12 -6.42
CA GLU A 49 0.83 8.09 -6.27
C GLU A 49 0.39 7.11 -5.17
N LEU A 50 0.96 5.90 -5.12
CA LEU A 50 0.71 4.93 -4.07
C LEU A 50 0.99 5.52 -2.68
N MET A 51 2.14 6.18 -2.52
CA MET A 51 2.51 6.79 -1.23
C MET A 51 1.62 7.98 -0.87
N ALA A 52 1.13 8.75 -1.85
CA ALA A 52 0.15 9.80 -1.61
C ALA A 52 -1.18 9.23 -1.09
N VAL A 53 -1.69 8.14 -1.70
CA VAL A 53 -2.89 7.44 -1.23
C VAL A 53 -2.70 6.89 0.18
N VAL A 54 -1.56 6.25 0.45
CA VAL A 54 -1.22 5.71 1.78
C VAL A 54 -1.14 6.82 2.83
N GLY A 55 -0.53 7.97 2.49
CA GLY A 55 -0.45 9.13 3.38
C GLY A 55 -1.84 9.66 3.73
N MET A 56 -2.67 9.93 2.72
CA MET A 56 -4.05 10.38 2.91
C MET A 56 -4.86 9.39 3.74
N ALA A 57 -4.79 8.09 3.43
CA ALA A 57 -5.50 7.07 4.19
C ALA A 57 -5.06 7.02 5.66
N ASN A 58 -3.76 7.09 5.96
CA ASN A 58 -3.29 7.11 7.34
C ASN A 58 -3.80 8.35 8.11
N GLU A 59 -3.80 9.53 7.48
CA GLU A 59 -4.32 10.76 8.07
C GLU A 59 -5.83 10.66 8.32
N THR A 60 -6.61 10.32 7.30
CA THR A 60 -8.07 10.28 7.41
C THR A 60 -8.54 9.18 8.35
N ASN A 61 -7.85 8.03 8.38
CA ASN A 61 -8.17 6.97 9.33
C ASN A 61 -7.91 7.42 10.77
N ALA A 62 -6.80 8.13 11.02
CA ALA A 62 -6.52 8.66 12.36
C ALA A 62 -7.60 9.66 12.81
N LEU A 63 -8.02 10.56 11.92
CA LEU A 63 -9.09 11.53 12.20
C LEU A 63 -10.44 10.85 12.43
N ALA A 64 -10.85 9.94 11.55
CA ALA A 64 -12.13 9.22 11.66
C ALA A 64 -12.19 8.41 12.96
N ASN A 65 -11.10 7.72 13.30
CA ASN A 65 -10.98 6.98 14.55
C ASN A 65 -11.08 7.93 15.76
N LEU A 66 -10.40 9.07 15.76
CA LEU A 66 -10.42 9.99 16.91
C LEU A 66 -11.79 10.66 17.09
N TYR A 67 -12.41 11.08 15.99
CA TYR A 67 -13.73 11.71 16.02
C TYR A 67 -14.89 10.73 16.20
N GLN A 68 -14.63 9.42 16.19
CA GLN A 68 -15.64 8.37 16.27
C GLN A 68 -16.75 8.58 15.23
N VAL A 69 -16.33 8.85 13.98
CA VAL A 69 -17.26 9.11 12.87
C VAL A 69 -18.16 7.89 12.68
N GLU A 70 -19.47 8.11 12.61
CA GLU A 70 -20.46 7.06 12.38
C GLU A 70 -20.32 6.48 10.96
N VAL A 71 -20.61 5.18 10.83
CA VAL A 71 -20.61 4.50 9.53
C VAL A 71 -22.00 4.64 8.91
N ASP A 72 -22.06 4.95 7.62
CA ASP A 72 -23.32 4.96 6.86
C ASP A 72 -23.95 3.55 6.84
N GLU A 73 -25.29 3.48 6.80
CA GLU A 73 -26.06 2.22 6.69
C GLU A 73 -26.00 1.57 5.29
#